data_AF-A0A9Q4DSU0-F1
#
_entry.id   AF-A0A9Q4DSU0-F1
#
_cell.length_a   1.000
_cell.length_b   1.000
_cell.length_c   1.000
_cell.angle_alpha   90.00
_cell.angle_beta   90.00
_cell.angle_gamma   90.00
#
_symmetry.space_group_name_H-M   'P 1'
#
loop_
_entity.id
_entity.type
_entity.pdbx_description
1 polymer ?
#
loop_
_entity_poly.entity_id
_entity_poly.type
_entity_poly.pdbx_seq_one_letter_code
_entity_poly.pdbx_strand_id
1 'polypeptide(L)'
;MLAFNEGKQENPQKAKEFYDKSKQRALKCNDKIVLAKLKMVKGLYLSNDLDLVRETFQFFEETSMYPDMEWYGVYVGDYLSTKNELKGANEFYRKAIDARIKIQRGELLHEI
;
A
#
# COMPACT_ATOMS: atom_id res chain seq x y z
N MET A 1 -6.86 -7.27 0.23
CA MET A 1 -6.98 -7.59 1.68
C MET A 1 -8.30 -7.03 2.19
N LEU A 2 -9.11 -7.78 2.97
CA LEU A 2 -10.45 -7.34 3.42
C LEU A 2 -10.42 -6.00 4.18
N ALA A 3 -9.47 -5.81 5.10
CA ALA A 3 -9.33 -4.57 5.85
C ALA A 3 -9.13 -3.34 4.95
N PHE A 4 -8.36 -3.48 3.87
CA PHE A 4 -8.15 -2.42 2.88
C PHE A 4 -9.44 -2.13 2.09
N ASN A 5 -10.16 -3.17 1.67
CA ASN A 5 -11.40 -3.02 0.90
C ASN A 5 -12.50 -2.34 1.72
N GLU A 6 -12.65 -2.70 2.99
CA GLU A 6 -13.62 -2.05 3.89
C GLU A 6 -13.22 -0.60 4.20
N GLY A 7 -11.91 -0.33 4.33
CA GLY A 7 -11.41 1.05 4.50
C GLY A 7 -11.72 1.92 3.29
N LYS A 8 -11.56 1.38 2.08
CA LYS A 8 -11.94 2.05 0.82
C LYS A 8 -13.45 2.37 0.74
N GLN A 9 -14.29 1.54 1.33
CA GLN A 9 -15.76 1.73 1.34
C GLN A 9 -16.24 2.63 2.48
N GLU A 10 -15.34 3.36 3.15
CA GLU A 10 -15.66 4.24 4.28
C GLU A 10 -16.37 3.50 5.45
N ASN A 11 -16.03 2.22 5.65
CA ASN A 11 -16.50 1.42 6.78
C ASN A 11 -15.38 1.26 7.83
N PRO A 12 -15.00 2.30 8.60
CA PRO A 12 -13.83 2.27 9.47
C PRO A 12 -13.93 1.22 10.57
N GLN A 13 -15.14 0.94 11.06
CA GLN A 13 -15.37 -0.09 12.09
C GLN A 13 -15.03 -1.50 11.57
N LYS A 14 -15.54 -1.87 10.39
CA LYS A 14 -15.22 -3.16 9.75
C LYS A 14 -13.76 -3.23 9.33
N ALA A 15 -13.22 -2.14 8.79
CA ALA A 15 -11.81 -2.05 8.43
C ALA A 15 -10.92 -2.33 9.66
N LYS A 16 -11.25 -1.76 10.82
CA LYS A 16 -10.55 -2.00 12.08
C LYS A 16 -10.70 -3.45 12.56
N GLU A 17 -11.89 -4.03 12.51
CA GLU A 17 -12.12 -5.43 12.90
C GLU A 17 -11.29 -6.40 12.05
N PHE A 18 -11.30 -6.24 10.73
CA PHE A 18 -10.47 -7.06 9.85
C PHE A 18 -8.98 -6.78 10.04
N TYR A 19 -8.59 -5.52 10.25
CA TYR A 19 -7.21 -5.15 10.55
C TYR A 19 -6.71 -5.89 11.80
N ASP A 20 -7.47 -5.86 12.90
CA ASP A 20 -7.08 -6.50 14.16
C ASP A 20 -6.97 -8.03 14.00
N LYS A 21 -7.95 -8.67 13.35
CA LYS A 21 -7.93 -10.12 13.06
C LYS A 21 -6.74 -10.51 12.17
N SER A 22 -6.50 -9.77 11.09
CA SER A 22 -5.38 -10.02 10.18
C SER A 22 -4.04 -9.80 10.88
N LYS A 23 -3.92 -8.76 11.72
CA LYS A 23 -2.69 -8.46 12.47
C LYS A 23 -2.33 -9.59 13.43
N GLN A 24 -3.30 -10.10 14.20
CA GLN A 24 -3.08 -11.22 15.11
C GLN A 24 -2.56 -12.45 14.37
N ARG A 25 -3.15 -12.79 13.22
CA ARG A 25 -2.70 -13.92 12.40
C ARG A 25 -1.30 -13.70 11.82
N ALA A 26 -1.06 -12.51 11.26
CA ALA A 26 0.22 -12.20 10.63
C ALA A 26 1.38 -12.22 11.63
N LEU A 27 1.16 -11.74 12.86
CA LEU A 27 2.14 -11.83 13.94
C LEU A 27 2.45 -13.28 14.31
N LYS A 28 1.43 -14.14 14.43
CA LYS A 28 1.62 -15.58 14.73
C LYS A 28 2.41 -16.31 13.64
N CYS A 29 2.19 -15.96 12.38
CA CYS A 29 2.85 -16.57 11.23
C CYS A 29 4.15 -15.87 10.80
N ASN A 30 4.54 -14.78 11.48
CA ASN A 30 5.63 -13.89 11.06
C ASN A 30 5.52 -13.42 9.60
N ASP A 31 4.29 -13.17 9.14
CA ASP A 31 4.01 -12.77 7.75
C ASP A 31 4.27 -11.27 7.57
N LYS A 32 5.53 -10.95 7.22
CA LYS A 32 6.00 -9.58 7.03
C LYS A 32 5.25 -8.84 5.93
N ILE A 33 4.83 -9.53 4.87
CA ILE A 33 4.11 -8.92 3.75
C ILE A 33 2.72 -8.47 4.21
N VAL A 34 2.00 -9.33 4.94
CA VAL A 34 0.69 -8.98 5.49
C VAL A 34 0.81 -7.86 6.51
N LEU A 35 1.85 -7.87 7.36
CA LEU A 35 2.11 -6.79 8.31
C LEU A 35 2.38 -5.45 7.61
N ALA A 36 3.15 -5.44 6.52
CA ALA A 36 3.40 -4.23 5.74
C ALA A 36 2.12 -3.70 5.08
N LYS A 37 1.29 -4.57 4.49
CA LYS A 37 0.00 -4.18 3.91
C LYS A 37 -0.98 -3.65 4.97
N LEU A 38 -0.97 -4.23 6.18
CA LEU A 38 -1.76 -3.71 7.31
C LEU A 38 -1.27 -2.34 7.78
N LYS A 39 0.03 -2.07 7.76
CA LYS A 39 0.59 -0.76 8.10
C LYS A 39 -0.01 0.35 7.21
N MET A 40 -0.13 0.11 5.91
CA MET A 40 -0.80 1.02 4.98
C MET A 40 -2.29 1.20 5.29
N VAL A 41 -3.02 0.13 5.63
CA VAL A 41 -4.43 0.24 6.06
C VAL A 41 -4.55 1.15 7.28
N LYS A 42 -3.67 0.99 8.27
CA LYS A 42 -3.65 1.84 9.46
C LYS A 42 -3.38 3.31 9.09
N GLY A 43 -2.38 3.57 8.26
CA GLY A 43 -2.03 4.90 7.80
C GLY A 43 -3.17 5.59 7.07
N LEU A 44 -3.77 4.94 6.08
CA LEU A 44 -4.82 5.54 5.25
C LEU A 44 -6.17 5.71 5.97
N TYR A 45 -6.61 4.72 6.75
CA TYR A 45 -8.01 4.66 7.17
C TYR A 45 -8.22 4.75 8.69
N LEU A 46 -7.22 4.42 9.51
CA LEU A 46 -7.41 4.31 10.97
C LEU A 46 -6.69 5.42 11.75
N SER A 47 -5.65 6.02 11.18
CA SER A 47 -4.83 7.04 11.85
C SER A 47 -4.53 8.28 11.01
N ASN A 48 -4.82 8.26 9.70
CA ASN A 48 -4.47 9.33 8.76
C ASN A 48 -2.98 9.72 8.83
N ASP A 49 -2.13 8.71 9.01
CA ASP A 49 -0.68 8.83 9.17
C ASP A 49 -0.01 8.39 7.86
N LEU A 50 0.46 9.38 7.09
CA LEU A 50 1.09 9.13 5.80
C LEU A 50 2.50 8.56 5.92
N ASP A 51 3.17 8.72 7.04
CA ASP A 51 4.51 8.14 7.24
C ASP A 51 4.41 6.61 7.31
N LEU A 52 3.36 6.07 7.94
CA LEU A 52 3.07 4.64 7.87
C LEU A 52 2.85 4.14 6.44
N VAL A 53 2.25 4.95 5.57
CA VAL A 53 2.06 4.60 4.15
C VAL A 53 3.41 4.63 3.43
N ARG A 54 4.25 5.65 3.66
CA ARG A 54 5.61 5.73 3.09
C ARG A 54 6.47 4.54 3.48
N GLU A 55 6.44 4.15 4.75
CA GLU A 55 7.14 2.97 5.25
C GLU A 55 6.69 1.67 4.56
N THR A 56 5.39 1.54 4.25
CA THR A 56 4.90 0.39 3.46
C THR A 56 5.46 0.40 2.04
N PHE A 57 5.56 1.57 1.39
CA PHE A 57 6.15 1.67 0.05
C PHE A 57 7.65 1.39 0.05
N GLN A 58 8.36 1.83 1.08
CA GLN A 58 9.77 1.46 1.27
C GLN A 58 9.93 -0.06 1.37
N PHE A 59 9.08 -0.72 2.16
CA PHE A 59 9.08 -2.19 2.24
C PHE A 59 8.83 -2.84 0.88
N PHE A 60 7.86 -2.35 0.10
CA PHE A 60 7.60 -2.88 -1.26
C PHE A 60 8.82 -2.72 -2.17
N GLU A 61 9.50 -1.58 -2.11
CA GLU A 61 10.70 -1.34 -2.90
C GLU A 61 11.86 -2.26 -2.50
N GLU A 62 12.15 -2.38 -1.20
CA GLU A 62 13.22 -3.25 -0.67
C GLU A 62 12.99 -4.74 -0.97
N THR A 63 11.73 -5.14 -1.10
CA THR A 63 11.33 -6.53 -1.40
C THR A 63 10.94 -6.76 -2.86
N SER A 64 11.21 -5.78 -3.73
CA SER A 64 10.88 -5.84 -5.17
C SER A 64 9.42 -6.16 -5.49
N MET A 65 8.49 -5.79 -4.59
CA MET A 65 7.05 -5.91 -4.77
C MET A 65 6.51 -4.79 -5.68
N TYR A 66 7.12 -4.62 -6.86
CA TYR A 66 6.76 -3.55 -7.80
C TYR A 66 5.30 -3.61 -8.27
N PRO A 67 4.66 -4.78 -8.49
CA PRO A 67 3.24 -4.82 -8.83
C PRO A 67 2.33 -4.23 -7.74
N ASP A 68 2.61 -4.53 -6.46
CA ASP A 68 1.89 -3.91 -5.34
C ASP A 68 2.20 -2.41 -5.25
N MET A 69 3.46 -2.01 -5.42
CA MET A 69 3.88 -0.59 -5.40
C MET A 69 3.21 0.24 -6.50
N GLU A 70 3.09 -0.30 -7.71
CA GLU A 70 2.37 0.33 -8.81
C GLU A 70 0.89 0.51 -8.47
N TRP A 71 0.21 -0.59 -8.14
CA TRP A 71 -1.23 -0.58 -7.92
C TRP A 71 -1.64 0.31 -6.74
N TYR A 72 -0.95 0.15 -5.60
CA TYR A 72 -1.23 0.99 -4.43
C TYR A 72 -0.77 2.43 -4.65
N GLY A 73 0.29 2.67 -5.42
CA GLY A 73 0.78 4.04 -5.68
C GLY A 73 -0.24 4.87 -6.44
N VAL A 74 -0.86 4.29 -7.47
CA VAL A 74 -2.00 4.92 -8.18
C VAL A 74 -3.16 5.17 -7.21
N TYR A 75 -3.56 4.14 -6.46
CA TYR A 75 -4.69 4.26 -5.55
C TYR A 75 -4.51 5.34 -4.47
N VAL A 76 -3.35 5.36 -3.82
CA VAL A 76 -3.05 6.35 -2.77
C VAL A 76 -2.94 7.76 -3.39
N GLY A 77 -2.37 7.85 -4.59
CA GLY A 77 -2.36 9.10 -5.37
C GLY A 77 -3.78 9.66 -5.55
N ASP A 78 -4.69 8.83 -6.05
CA ASP A 78 -6.10 9.21 -6.26
C ASP A 78 -6.77 9.61 -4.94
N TYR A 79 -6.58 8.80 -3.89
CA TYR A 79 -7.14 9.04 -2.56
C TYR A 79 -6.70 10.37 -1.93
N LEU A 80 -5.43 10.75 -2.11
CA LEU A 80 -4.92 12.02 -1.59
C LEU A 80 -5.36 13.20 -2.47
N SER A 81 -5.48 12.99 -3.77
CA SER A 81 -6.00 13.99 -4.71
C SER A 81 -7.44 14.39 -4.37
N THR A 82 -8.31 13.43 -4.05
CA THR A 82 -9.70 13.73 -3.61
C THR A 82 -9.76 14.51 -2.30
N LYS A 83 -8.72 14.42 -1.47
CA LYS A 83 -8.55 15.19 -0.22
C LYS A 83 -7.81 16.51 -0.41
N ASN A 84 -7.47 16.89 -1.64
CA ASN A 84 -6.65 18.06 -1.98
C ASN A 84 -5.21 18.03 -1.39
N GLU A 85 -4.71 16.84 -1.02
CA GLU A 85 -3.35 16.59 -0.55
C GLU A 85 -2.38 16.38 -1.72
N LEU A 86 -2.30 17.38 -2.62
CA LEU A 86 -1.67 17.26 -3.94
C LEU A 86 -0.19 16.88 -3.89
N LYS A 87 0.55 17.35 -2.87
CA LYS A 87 1.97 16.99 -2.69
C LYS A 87 2.13 15.51 -2.39
N GLY A 88 1.30 14.98 -1.49
CA GLY A 88 1.28 13.55 -1.18
C GLY A 88 0.82 12.73 -2.38
N ALA A 89 -0.22 13.19 -3.09
CA ALA A 89 -0.69 12.52 -4.30
C ALA A 89 0.42 12.37 -5.36
N ASN A 90 1.15 13.46 -5.64
CA ASN A 90 2.27 13.45 -6.58
C ASN A 90 3.38 12.49 -6.16
N GLU A 91 3.70 12.43 -4.86
CA GLU A 91 4.69 11.49 -4.32
C GLU A 91 4.35 10.04 -4.67
N PHE A 92 3.11 9.61 -4.42
CA PHE A 92 2.69 8.22 -4.66
C PHE A 92 2.49 7.89 -6.14
N TYR A 93 2.03 8.84 -6.96
CA TYR A 93 2.00 8.64 -8.41
C TYR A 93 3.40 8.44 -8.99
N ARG A 94 4.41 9.20 -8.54
CA ARG A 94 5.80 9.01 -8.98
C ARG A 94 6.32 7.63 -8.61
N LYS A 95 6.04 7.16 -7.38
CA LYS A 95 6.38 5.80 -6.94
C LYS A 95 5.73 4.73 -7.83
N ALA A 96 4.48 4.93 -8.27
CA ALA A 96 3.83 3.99 -9.18
C ALA A 96 4.49 3.95 -10.56
N ILE A 97 4.88 5.11 -11.10
CA ILE A 97 5.59 5.21 -12.38
C ILE A 97 6.95 4.50 -12.28
N ASP A 98 7.69 4.73 -11.21
CA ASP A 98 9.00 4.09 -10.98
C ASP A 98 8.85 2.56 -10.90
N ALA A 99 7.80 2.07 -10.23
CA ALA A 99 7.48 0.65 -10.16
C ALA A 99 7.16 0.04 -11.54
N ARG A 100 6.36 0.74 -12.37
CA ARG A 100 6.04 0.31 -13.74
C ARG A 100 7.29 0.17 -14.61
N ILE A 101 8.21 1.12 -14.52
CA ILE A 101 9.50 1.05 -15.24
C ILE A 101 10.30 -0.19 -14.81
N LYS A 102 10.32 -0.51 -13.51
CA LYS A 102 11.03 -1.69 -12.99
C LYS A 102 10.39 -3.00 -13.45
N ILE A 103 9.06 -3.08 -13.51
CA ILE A 103 8.32 -4.26 -14.04
C ILE A 103 8.69 -4.50 -15.50
N GLN A 104 8.56 -3.49 -16.35
CA GLN A 104 8.83 -3.60 -17.80
C GLN A 104 10.28 -4.00 -18.09
N ARG A 105 11.24 -3.47 -17.33
CA ARG A 105 12.65 -3.86 -17.45
C ARG A 105 12.90 -5.31 -17.01
N GLY A 106 12.18 -5.79 -16.00
CA GLY A 106 12.26 -7.17 -15.55
C GLY A 106 11.73 -8.15 -16.60
N GLU A 107 10.60 -7.82 -17.24
CA GLU A 107 10.02 -8.62 -18.33
C GLU A 107 10.99 -8.75 -19.52
N LEU A 108 11.62 -7.66 -19.94
CA LEU A 108 12.60 -7.65 -21.04
C LEU A 108 13.82 -8.55 -20.77
N LEU A 109 14.26 -8.66 -19.51
CA LEU A 109 15.41 -9.51 -19.14
C LEU A 109 15.08 -11.01 -19.16
N HIS A 110 13.80 -11.38 -19.12
CA HIS A 110 13.35 -12.78 -19.15
C HIS A 110 13.07 -13.32 -20.55
N GLU A 111 13.12 -12.49 -21.59
CA GLU A 111 12.84 -12.86 -22.99
C GLU A 111 14.09 -13.27 -23.81
N ILE A 112 15.28 -13.40 -23.18
CA ILE A 112 16.57 -13.70 -23.84
C ILE A 112 17.03 -15.14 -23.56
#